data_AF-A0A3D5UWG5-F1
#
_entry.id   AF-A0A3D5UWG5-F1
#
_cell.length_a   1.000
_cell.length_b   1.000
_cell.length_c   1.000
_cell.angle_alpha   90.00
_cell.angle_beta   90.00
_cell.angle_gamma   90.00
#
_symmetry.space_group_name_H-M   'P 1'
#
loop_
_entity.id
_entity.type
_entity.pdbx_description
1 polymer ?
#
loop_
_entity_poly.entity_id
_entity_poly.type
_entity_poly.pdbx_seq_one_letter_code
_entity_poly.pdbx_strand_id
1 'polypeptide(L)'
;MVEARARSGDEKRAPARRTPASAGNRSIDLAGAAITRARDALLARGFNTWAYGQSLRGPMPDHMVLYPPELRPGRTSAADALFQGRWFLAGGQVRAPGGSSPFAADPPSERWSEELHGFSWLRHFTVANEANNGDTARRYAQKLVADWIKTEGNWHPVAWRPQVIGRRLISWFANGALIIDGTELVYRSTLLRNMARQARHLARVASIAPAGEPRITAAMGLAFSGLCLSEGHKRLAKGLKLLCRELDRQILPDGGHVSRNPSAQLSILLDLLSLRDALTARRIEVPGPVRNAIDRMTPMLRFFRHGDGKLALFNG
;
A
#
# COMPACT_ATOMS: atom_id res chain seq x y z
N MET A 1 -79.21 -11.01 -5.86
CA MET A 1 -80.15 -10.14 -6.61
C MET A 1 -80.40 -8.94 -5.70
N VAL A 2 -79.66 -7.84 -5.79
CA VAL A 2 -79.60 -6.86 -6.89
C VAL A 2 -78.19 -6.25 -7.01
N GLU A 3 -77.91 -5.76 -8.22
CA GLU A 3 -76.65 -5.34 -8.84
C GLU A 3 -75.98 -4.05 -8.34
N ALA A 4 -74.64 -4.04 -8.53
CA ALA A 4 -73.77 -3.00 -9.10
C ALA A 4 -73.96 -1.51 -8.78
N ARG A 5 -72.86 -0.85 -8.34
CA ARG A 5 -71.96 -0.10 -9.24
C ARG A 5 -70.75 0.51 -8.51
N ALA A 6 -69.61 0.39 -9.17
CA ALA A 6 -68.32 0.97 -8.82
C ALA A 6 -68.30 2.49 -8.91
N ARG A 7 -67.55 3.14 -8.01
CA ARG A 7 -66.72 4.34 -8.29
C ARG A 7 -65.47 4.31 -7.40
N SER A 8 -64.37 3.87 -8.01
CA SER A 8 -63.00 4.03 -7.50
C SER A 8 -62.65 5.52 -7.57
N GLY A 9 -62.42 6.14 -6.40
CA GLY A 9 -61.88 7.49 -6.30
C GLY A 9 -60.37 7.46 -6.53
N ASP A 10 -59.94 7.99 -7.66
CA ASP A 10 -58.54 8.16 -8.06
C ASP A 10 -57.92 9.30 -7.23
N GLU A 11 -57.32 8.97 -6.09
CA GLU A 11 -56.58 9.91 -5.24
C GLU A 11 -55.21 10.19 -5.90
N LYS A 12 -55.15 11.27 -6.69
CA LYS A 12 -53.91 11.80 -7.27
C LYS A 12 -52.91 12.16 -6.17
N ARG A 13 -52.02 11.23 -5.81
CA ARG A 13 -50.81 11.50 -5.02
C ARG A 13 -49.90 12.45 -5.79
N ALA A 14 -49.76 13.68 -5.29
CA ALA A 14 -48.78 14.64 -5.76
C ALA A 14 -47.36 14.06 -5.66
N PRO A 15 -46.48 14.26 -6.66
CA PRO A 15 -45.11 13.77 -6.59
C PRO A 15 -44.37 14.51 -5.47
N ALA A 16 -43.83 13.76 -4.52
CA ALA A 16 -42.93 14.28 -3.49
C ALA A 16 -41.78 15.03 -4.17
N ARG A 17 -41.68 16.34 -3.92
CA ARG A 17 -40.54 17.17 -4.33
C ARG A 17 -39.28 16.54 -3.74
N ARG A 18 -38.48 15.88 -4.58
CA ARG A 18 -37.10 15.55 -4.27
C ARG A 18 -36.36 16.87 -4.06
N THR A 19 -36.03 17.20 -2.83
CA THR A 19 -35.05 18.23 -2.51
C THR A 19 -33.74 17.83 -3.21
N PRO A 20 -33.20 18.65 -4.12
CA PRO A 20 -31.92 18.34 -4.73
C PRO A 20 -30.87 18.27 -3.62
N ALA A 21 -30.10 17.18 -3.61
CA ALA A 21 -28.92 17.06 -2.78
C ALA A 21 -28.07 18.33 -2.94
N SER A 22 -27.67 18.92 -1.82
CA SER A 22 -26.79 20.09 -1.74
C SER A 22 -25.71 20.01 -2.81
N ALA A 23 -25.81 20.89 -3.81
CA ALA A 23 -24.78 21.12 -4.82
C ALA A 23 -23.58 21.79 -4.14
N GLY A 24 -22.81 21.01 -3.40
CA GLY A 24 -21.51 21.43 -2.87
C GLY A 24 -20.59 21.85 -4.02
N ASN A 25 -19.85 22.93 -3.79
CA ASN A 25 -19.06 23.70 -4.75
C ASN A 25 -18.10 22.88 -5.64
N ARG A 26 -18.63 22.24 -6.69
CA ARG A 26 -17.85 21.50 -7.69
C ARG A 26 -16.72 22.34 -8.31
N SER A 27 -16.92 23.65 -8.46
CA SER A 27 -15.90 24.57 -8.98
C SER A 27 -14.69 24.69 -8.03
N ILE A 28 -14.92 24.74 -6.73
CA ILE A 28 -13.87 24.80 -5.71
C ILE A 28 -13.11 23.47 -5.65
N ASP A 29 -13.84 22.34 -5.71
CA ASP A 29 -13.23 21.00 -5.72
C ASP A 29 -12.38 20.78 -6.98
N LEU A 30 -12.88 21.20 -8.16
CA LEU A 30 -12.14 21.12 -9.41
C LEU A 30 -10.91 22.03 -9.41
N ALA A 31 -11.01 23.25 -8.88
CA ALA A 31 -9.88 24.16 -8.72
C ALA A 31 -8.83 23.58 -7.77
N GLY A 32 -9.24 23.04 -6.62
CA GLY A 32 -8.35 22.35 -5.68
C GLY A 32 -7.67 21.13 -6.29
N ALA A 33 -8.42 20.32 -7.05
CA ALA A 33 -7.87 19.18 -7.77
C ALA A 33 -6.89 19.60 -8.89
N ALA A 34 -7.13 20.72 -9.57
CA ALA A 34 -6.22 21.25 -10.59
C ALA A 34 -4.92 21.77 -9.97
N ILE A 35 -4.99 22.51 -8.86
CA ILE A 35 -3.82 22.98 -8.10
C ILE A 35 -2.97 21.80 -7.63
N THR A 36 -3.62 20.77 -7.09
CA THR A 36 -2.94 19.56 -6.63
C THR A 36 -2.21 18.85 -7.78
N ARG A 37 -2.87 18.70 -8.94
CA ARG A 37 -2.25 18.12 -10.14
C ARG A 37 -1.07 18.94 -10.66
N ALA A 38 -1.20 20.27 -10.68
CA ALA A 38 -0.12 21.17 -11.11
C ALA A 38 1.09 21.08 -10.17
N ARG A 39 0.86 21.09 -8.86
CA ARG A 39 1.90 20.89 -7.85
C ARG A 39 2.60 19.55 -8.04
N ASP A 40 1.84 18.46 -8.19
CA ASP A 40 2.39 17.12 -8.30
C ASP A 40 3.19 16.95 -9.60
N ALA A 41 2.76 17.58 -10.70
CA ALA A 41 3.51 17.62 -11.95
C ALA A 41 4.82 18.42 -11.82
N LEU A 42 4.81 19.55 -11.10
CA LEU A 42 6.02 20.35 -10.84
C LEU A 42 7.02 19.57 -9.96
N LEU A 43 6.53 18.92 -8.91
CA LEU A 43 7.36 18.05 -8.07
C LEU A 43 7.94 16.89 -8.88
N ALA A 44 7.14 16.23 -9.72
CA ALA A 44 7.61 15.14 -10.58
C ALA A 44 8.71 15.59 -11.54
N ARG A 45 8.62 16.81 -12.10
CA ARG A 45 9.70 17.41 -12.90
C ARG A 45 10.97 17.60 -12.09
N GLY A 46 10.86 18.13 -10.87
CA GLY A 46 12.01 18.31 -9.97
C GLY A 46 12.66 16.99 -9.57
N PHE A 47 11.85 15.96 -9.31
CA PHE A 47 12.35 14.64 -8.90
C PHE A 47 12.99 13.84 -10.04
N ASN A 48 12.61 14.10 -11.29
CA ASN A 48 13.24 13.49 -12.46
C ASN A 48 14.60 14.14 -12.82
N THR A 49 15.10 15.09 -12.04
CA THR A 49 16.39 15.72 -12.33
C THR A 49 17.56 14.87 -11.84
N TRP A 50 18.65 14.90 -12.60
CA TRP A 50 19.91 14.26 -12.21
C TRP A 50 20.39 14.76 -10.85
N ALA A 51 20.33 16.07 -10.59
CA ALA A 51 20.74 16.69 -9.33
C ALA A 51 19.95 16.13 -8.14
N TYR A 52 18.63 15.99 -8.29
CA TYR A 52 17.82 15.34 -7.27
C TYR A 52 18.23 13.87 -7.07
N GLY A 53 18.46 13.13 -8.15
CA GLY A 53 18.99 11.76 -8.10
C GLY A 53 20.30 11.65 -7.33
N GLN A 54 21.24 12.59 -7.52
CA GLN A 54 22.50 12.65 -6.77
C GLN A 54 22.28 12.92 -5.28
N SER A 55 21.35 13.81 -4.94
CA SER A 55 21.02 14.10 -3.54
C SER A 55 20.42 12.89 -2.80
N LEU A 56 19.94 11.88 -3.53
CA LEU A 56 19.45 10.64 -2.97
C LEU A 56 20.54 9.57 -2.85
N ARG A 57 21.81 9.86 -3.18
CA ARG A 57 22.94 8.99 -2.86
C ARG A 57 23.32 9.13 -1.38
N GLY A 58 24.06 8.17 -0.86
CA GLY A 58 24.51 8.15 0.53
C GLY A 58 24.97 6.77 0.95
N PRO A 59 25.31 6.59 2.23
CA PRO A 59 25.78 5.31 2.77
C PRO A 59 24.82 4.18 2.40
N MET A 60 25.40 3.08 1.90
CA MET A 60 24.66 1.88 1.53
C MET A 60 24.55 0.98 2.76
N PRO A 61 23.35 0.50 3.11
CA PRO A 61 23.21 -0.57 4.08
C PRO A 61 23.97 -1.80 3.60
N ASP A 62 24.74 -2.39 4.50
CA ASP A 62 25.53 -3.60 4.33
C ASP A 62 24.66 -4.86 4.41
N HIS A 63 23.66 -4.86 5.29
CA HIS A 63 22.69 -5.93 5.44
C HIS A 63 21.32 -5.40 5.86
N MET A 64 20.35 -6.31 5.84
CA MET A 64 19.04 -6.09 6.43
C MET A 64 19.03 -6.62 7.85
N VAL A 65 18.68 -5.74 8.79
CA VAL A 65 18.82 -5.97 10.23
C VAL A 65 17.78 -6.95 10.76
N LEU A 66 16.59 -6.97 10.17
CA LEU A 66 15.50 -7.88 10.52
C LEU A 66 14.51 -8.03 9.37
N TYR A 67 13.79 -9.16 9.36
CA TYR A 67 12.67 -9.43 8.46
C TYR A 67 11.37 -9.36 9.29
N PRO A 68 10.56 -8.29 9.17
CA PRO A 68 9.31 -8.20 9.91
C PRO A 68 8.31 -9.27 9.43
N PRO A 69 7.37 -9.74 10.28
CA PRO A 69 6.42 -10.77 9.86
C PRO A 69 5.44 -10.23 8.81
N GLU A 70 5.20 -11.00 7.74
CA GLU A 70 4.10 -10.76 6.81
C GLU A 70 2.82 -11.39 7.36
N LEU A 71 1.90 -10.56 7.82
CA LEU A 71 0.64 -11.02 8.42
C LEU A 71 -0.48 -11.17 7.38
N ARG A 72 -0.30 -10.68 6.14
CA ARG A 72 -1.27 -10.91 5.07
C ARG A 72 -1.14 -12.32 4.54
N PRO A 73 -2.25 -13.06 4.36
CA PRO A 73 -2.18 -14.41 3.81
C PRO A 73 -1.66 -14.39 2.36
N GLY A 74 -0.65 -15.22 2.11
CA GLY A 74 -0.25 -15.63 0.77
C GLY A 74 -1.13 -16.77 0.25
N ARG A 75 -1.02 -17.05 -1.05
CA ARG A 75 -1.81 -18.06 -1.76
C ARG A 75 -0.96 -18.63 -2.88
N THR A 76 -0.74 -19.94 -2.90
CA THR A 76 0.04 -20.62 -3.95
C THR A 76 -0.60 -20.46 -5.31
N SER A 77 -1.92 -20.60 -5.41
CA SER A 77 -2.68 -20.39 -6.65
C SER A 77 -2.54 -18.99 -7.25
N ALA A 78 -2.32 -17.97 -6.41
CA ALA A 78 -2.04 -16.62 -6.88
C ALA A 78 -0.61 -16.52 -7.44
N ALA A 79 0.37 -17.17 -6.80
CA ALA A 79 1.72 -17.26 -7.35
C ALA A 79 1.74 -17.99 -8.69
N ASP A 80 0.99 -19.08 -8.84
CA ASP A 80 0.88 -19.84 -10.09
C ASP A 80 0.28 -18.98 -11.22
N ALA A 81 -0.73 -18.15 -10.91
CA ALA A 81 -1.27 -17.21 -11.87
C ALA A 81 -0.22 -16.19 -12.33
N LEU A 82 0.54 -15.61 -11.39
CA LEU A 82 1.61 -14.65 -11.70
C LEU A 82 2.73 -15.30 -12.52
N PHE A 83 3.10 -16.54 -12.19
CA PHE A 83 4.05 -17.35 -12.95
C PHE A 83 3.63 -17.54 -14.41
N GLN A 84 2.35 -17.76 -14.64
CA GLN A 84 1.76 -17.87 -15.98
C GLN A 84 1.58 -16.51 -16.67
N GLY A 85 2.11 -15.43 -16.09
CA GLY A 85 1.99 -14.08 -16.63
C GLY A 85 0.58 -13.48 -16.47
N ARG A 86 -0.26 -14.01 -15.57
CA ARG A 86 -1.61 -13.50 -15.33
C ARG A 86 -1.63 -12.59 -14.09
N TRP A 87 -1.69 -11.29 -14.33
CA TRP A 87 -1.56 -10.25 -13.30
C TRP A 87 -2.93 -9.66 -12.92
N PHE A 88 -3.66 -10.36 -12.07
CA PHE A 88 -4.93 -9.90 -11.48
C PHE A 88 -4.65 -9.10 -10.20
N LEU A 89 -4.63 -7.77 -10.32
CA LEU A 89 -4.38 -6.85 -9.20
C LEU A 89 -5.57 -5.91 -9.04
N ALA A 90 -5.63 -5.17 -7.92
CA ALA A 90 -6.72 -4.22 -7.74
C ALA A 90 -6.68 -3.17 -8.86
N GLY A 91 -7.83 -2.92 -9.50
CA GLY A 91 -7.93 -1.99 -10.62
C GLY A 91 -7.76 -2.60 -12.02
N GLY A 92 -7.56 -3.91 -12.18
CA GLY A 92 -7.64 -4.55 -13.49
C GLY A 92 -6.86 -5.85 -13.64
N GLN A 93 -6.70 -6.29 -14.88
CA GLN A 93 -5.95 -7.49 -15.22
C GLN A 93 -5.10 -7.27 -16.45
N VAL A 94 -3.89 -7.83 -16.44
CA VAL A 94 -2.96 -7.80 -17.58
C VAL A 94 -2.42 -9.21 -17.80
N ARG A 95 -2.19 -9.56 -19.06
CA ARG A 95 -1.40 -10.73 -19.44
C ARG A 95 -0.02 -10.26 -19.90
N ALA A 96 1.02 -10.72 -19.22
CA ALA A 96 2.41 -10.55 -19.59
C ALA A 96 3.00 -11.94 -19.89
N PRO A 97 2.72 -12.52 -21.08
CA PRO A 97 3.12 -13.88 -21.38
C PRO A 97 4.64 -14.06 -21.44
N GLY A 98 5.07 -15.24 -20.99
CA GLY A 98 6.30 -15.93 -21.41
C GLY A 98 7.60 -15.13 -21.42
N GLY A 99 7.94 -14.45 -20.31
CA GLY A 99 9.24 -13.79 -20.14
C GLY A 99 9.22 -12.27 -20.31
N SER A 100 8.09 -11.70 -20.75
CA SER A 100 7.88 -10.25 -20.73
C SER A 100 7.75 -9.74 -19.29
N SER A 101 8.46 -8.67 -18.97
CA SER A 101 8.36 -8.05 -17.64
C SER A 101 6.98 -7.44 -17.45
N PRO A 102 6.27 -7.69 -16.33
CA PRO A 102 4.97 -7.08 -16.07
C PRO A 102 5.04 -5.55 -15.96
N PHE A 103 6.23 -5.01 -15.66
CA PHE A 103 6.47 -3.56 -15.57
C PHE A 103 6.54 -2.87 -16.93
N ALA A 104 6.69 -3.63 -18.02
CA ALA A 104 6.66 -3.09 -19.38
C ALA A 104 5.26 -3.07 -20.00
N ALA A 105 4.26 -3.64 -19.32
CA ALA A 105 2.90 -3.68 -19.84
C ALA A 105 2.14 -2.39 -19.56
N ASP A 106 1.25 -2.00 -20.48
CA ASP A 106 0.37 -0.86 -20.29
C ASP A 106 -0.63 -1.14 -19.14
N PRO A 107 -0.61 -0.34 -18.06
CA PRO A 107 -1.47 -0.59 -16.92
C PRO A 107 -2.93 -0.24 -17.26
N PRO A 108 -3.91 -1.11 -16.93
CA PRO A 108 -5.33 -0.86 -17.21
C PRO A 108 -5.91 0.25 -16.33
N SER A 109 -5.27 0.54 -15.21
CA SER A 109 -5.58 1.68 -14.35
C SER A 109 -4.37 2.06 -13.51
N GLU A 110 -4.41 3.28 -12.99
CA GLU A 110 -3.42 3.77 -12.03
C GLU A 110 -3.38 2.91 -10.75
N ARG A 111 -4.54 2.48 -10.24
CA ARG A 111 -4.62 1.59 -9.08
C ARG A 111 -3.91 0.25 -9.33
N TRP A 112 -4.04 -0.31 -10.53
CA TRP A 112 -3.33 -1.53 -10.90
C TRP A 112 -1.82 -1.30 -10.94
N SER A 113 -1.36 -0.16 -11.47
CA SER A 113 0.06 0.22 -11.46
C SER A 113 0.59 0.40 -10.04
N GLU A 114 -0.18 1.03 -9.13
CA GLU A 114 0.19 1.19 -7.73
C GLU A 114 0.36 -0.17 -7.02
N GLU A 115 -0.57 -1.12 -7.24
CA GLU A 115 -0.47 -2.48 -6.69
C GLU A 115 0.74 -3.25 -7.25
N LEU A 116 0.97 -3.14 -8.56
CA LEU A 116 2.11 -3.80 -9.22
C LEU A 116 3.42 -3.32 -8.60
N HIS A 117 3.61 -2.00 -8.52
CA HIS A 117 4.81 -1.37 -7.97
C HIS A 117 4.88 -1.39 -6.44
N GLY A 118 3.80 -1.78 -5.76
CA GLY A 118 3.75 -1.96 -4.31
C GLY A 118 4.26 -3.33 -3.85
N PHE A 119 4.43 -4.31 -4.75
CA PHE A 119 5.01 -5.63 -4.45
C PHE A 119 4.29 -6.45 -3.36
N SER A 120 3.06 -6.09 -2.98
CA SER A 120 2.30 -6.85 -1.99
C SER A 120 2.13 -8.31 -2.40
N TRP A 121 2.08 -8.57 -3.71
CA TRP A 121 2.00 -9.89 -4.30
C TRP A 121 3.20 -10.81 -4.00
N LEU A 122 4.35 -10.31 -3.52
CA LEU A 122 5.51 -11.14 -3.13
C LEU A 122 5.16 -12.20 -2.08
N ARG A 123 4.23 -11.89 -1.17
CA ARG A 123 3.75 -12.84 -0.15
C ARG A 123 3.25 -14.15 -0.73
N HIS A 124 2.71 -14.12 -1.96
CA HIS A 124 2.23 -15.33 -2.64
C HIS A 124 3.41 -16.23 -3.02
N PHE A 125 4.52 -15.65 -3.49
CA PHE A 125 5.74 -16.40 -3.80
C PHE A 125 6.44 -16.93 -2.55
N THR A 126 6.39 -16.21 -1.42
CA THR A 126 6.90 -16.72 -0.13
C THR A 126 6.19 -18.01 0.26
N VAL A 127 4.85 -18.00 0.27
CA VAL A 127 4.05 -19.20 0.58
C VAL A 127 4.28 -20.32 -0.44
N ALA A 128 4.41 -19.99 -1.74
CA ALA A 128 4.69 -21.00 -2.76
C ALA A 128 6.09 -21.63 -2.63
N ASN A 129 7.09 -20.83 -2.23
CA ASN A 129 8.45 -21.31 -1.98
C ASN A 129 8.48 -22.29 -0.79
N GLU A 130 7.77 -21.95 0.28
CA GLU A 130 7.64 -22.81 1.48
C GLU A 130 6.89 -24.10 1.18
N ALA A 131 5.84 -24.07 0.36
CA ALA A 131 5.02 -25.24 0.05
C ALA A 131 5.70 -26.24 -0.90
N ASN A 132 6.45 -25.76 -1.90
CA ASN A 132 6.94 -26.60 -2.99
C ASN A 132 8.39 -27.11 -2.79
N ASN A 133 9.04 -26.78 -1.67
CA ASN A 133 10.45 -27.12 -1.36
C ASN A 133 11.44 -26.81 -2.51
N GLY A 134 11.06 -25.92 -3.43
CA GLY A 134 11.74 -25.68 -4.69
C GLY A 134 12.09 -24.21 -4.86
N ASP A 135 13.26 -23.95 -5.43
CA ASP A 135 13.83 -22.61 -5.56
C ASP A 135 13.19 -21.77 -6.70
N THR A 136 12.25 -22.35 -7.44
CA THR A 136 11.62 -21.68 -8.61
C THR A 136 10.87 -20.41 -8.22
N ALA A 137 10.06 -20.45 -7.16
CA ALA A 137 9.34 -19.29 -6.63
C ALA A 137 10.28 -18.17 -6.20
N ARG A 138 11.35 -18.53 -5.50
CA ARG A 138 12.42 -17.60 -5.08
C ARG A 138 13.09 -16.96 -6.28
N ARG A 139 13.62 -17.74 -7.22
CA ARG A 139 14.33 -17.23 -8.41
C ARG A 139 13.46 -16.30 -9.25
N TYR A 140 12.19 -16.64 -9.43
CA TYR A 140 11.27 -15.82 -10.19
C TYR A 140 10.97 -14.49 -9.48
N ALA A 141 10.73 -14.51 -8.16
CA ALA A 141 10.55 -13.29 -7.38
C ALA A 141 11.80 -12.38 -7.42
N GLN A 142 13.00 -12.96 -7.27
CA GLN A 142 14.27 -12.24 -7.36
C GLN A 142 14.49 -11.64 -8.75
N LYS A 143 14.15 -12.39 -9.82
CA LYS A 143 14.16 -11.88 -11.20
C LYS A 143 13.23 -10.68 -11.36
N LEU A 144 11.99 -10.75 -10.86
CA LEU A 144 11.04 -9.64 -10.94
C LEU A 144 11.53 -8.40 -10.20
N VAL A 145 12.16 -8.56 -9.03
CA VAL A 145 12.77 -7.45 -8.29
C VAL A 145 13.96 -6.86 -9.06
N ALA A 146 14.83 -7.70 -9.63
CA ALA A 146 15.95 -7.23 -10.47
C ALA A 146 15.45 -6.45 -11.69
N ASP A 147 14.46 -6.99 -12.40
CA ASP A 147 13.86 -6.39 -13.58
C ASP A 147 13.23 -5.02 -13.23
N TRP A 148 12.51 -4.93 -12.11
CA TRP A 148 11.96 -3.65 -11.62
C TRP A 148 13.04 -2.63 -11.27
N ILE A 149 14.12 -3.03 -10.58
CA ILE A 149 15.22 -2.10 -10.25
C ILE A 149 15.87 -1.58 -11.53
N LYS A 150 16.00 -2.44 -12.56
CA LYS A 150 16.59 -2.07 -13.84
C LYS A 150 15.73 -1.06 -14.61
N THR A 151 14.41 -1.24 -14.64
CA THR A 151 13.51 -0.38 -15.44
C THR A 151 12.99 0.83 -14.65
N GLU A 152 12.49 0.61 -13.43
CA GLU A 152 11.79 1.62 -12.62
C GLU A 152 12.58 2.10 -11.40
N GLY A 153 13.78 1.55 -11.19
CA GLY A 153 14.59 1.83 -10.02
C GLY A 153 15.15 3.26 -9.95
N ASN A 154 14.98 4.07 -11.00
CA ASN A 154 15.39 5.47 -11.07
C ASN A 154 14.24 6.45 -10.75
N TRP A 155 13.39 6.78 -11.72
CA TRP A 155 12.23 7.64 -11.52
C TRP A 155 11.09 7.14 -12.38
N HIS A 156 9.91 7.01 -11.77
CA HIS A 156 8.69 6.62 -12.46
C HIS A 156 7.49 7.27 -11.73
N PRO A 157 6.54 7.90 -12.45
CA PRO A 157 5.53 8.79 -11.85
C PRO A 157 4.57 8.09 -10.87
N VAL A 158 4.32 6.78 -11.02
CA VAL A 158 3.51 5.99 -10.08
C VAL A 158 4.39 5.29 -9.04
N ALA A 159 5.34 4.46 -9.49
CA ALA A 159 6.24 3.71 -8.61
C ALA A 159 7.01 4.54 -7.55
N TRP A 160 7.27 5.85 -7.80
CA TRP A 160 7.96 6.74 -6.86
C TRP A 160 7.02 7.59 -5.98
N ARG A 161 5.72 7.33 -6.00
CA ARG A 161 4.79 7.98 -5.07
C ARG A 161 5.06 7.54 -3.63
N PRO A 162 4.83 8.42 -2.64
CA PRO A 162 5.16 8.11 -1.24
C PRO A 162 4.51 6.83 -0.72
N GLN A 163 3.21 6.63 -1.00
CA GLN A 163 2.47 5.45 -0.56
C GLN A 163 2.91 4.17 -1.27
N VAL A 164 3.29 4.27 -2.55
CA VAL A 164 3.75 3.12 -3.35
C VAL A 164 5.14 2.69 -2.91
N ILE A 165 6.06 3.64 -2.67
CA ILE A 165 7.36 3.35 -2.05
C ILE A 165 7.15 2.77 -0.64
N GLY A 166 6.26 3.36 0.14
CA GLY A 166 5.95 2.89 1.50
C GLY A 166 5.51 1.43 1.49
N ARG A 167 4.53 1.09 0.64
CA ARG A 167 4.06 -0.28 0.47
C ARG A 167 5.16 -1.22 -0.03
N ARG A 168 5.91 -0.82 -1.06
CA ARG A 168 7.00 -1.63 -1.62
C ARG A 168 8.07 -1.94 -0.60
N LEU A 169 8.50 -0.96 0.19
CA LEU A 169 9.48 -1.17 1.25
C LEU A 169 8.93 -2.15 2.30
N ILE A 170 7.69 -1.97 2.78
CA ILE A 170 7.05 -2.91 3.72
C ILE A 170 7.07 -4.34 3.15
N SER A 171 6.62 -4.52 1.91
CA SER A 171 6.56 -5.84 1.26
C SER A 171 7.95 -6.44 1.02
N TRP A 172 8.95 -5.65 0.65
CA TRP A 172 10.33 -6.13 0.48
C TRP A 172 10.98 -6.51 1.81
N PHE A 173 10.74 -5.74 2.87
CA PHE A 173 11.23 -6.07 4.21
C PHE A 173 10.62 -7.38 4.70
N ALA A 174 9.29 -7.50 4.62
CA ALA A 174 8.58 -8.67 5.12
C ALA A 174 8.89 -9.97 4.33
N ASN A 175 9.21 -9.83 3.04
CA ASN A 175 9.62 -10.94 2.18
C ASN A 175 11.15 -10.97 1.95
N GLY A 176 11.92 -10.42 2.89
CA GLY A 176 13.37 -10.28 2.81
C GLY A 176 14.10 -11.59 2.54
N ALA A 177 13.75 -12.63 3.28
CA ALA A 177 14.36 -13.96 3.12
C ALA A 177 14.18 -14.52 1.70
N LEU A 178 13.03 -14.27 1.07
CA LEU A 178 12.76 -14.67 -0.31
C LEU A 178 13.66 -13.90 -1.29
N ILE A 179 13.81 -12.59 -1.12
CA ILE A 179 14.47 -11.74 -2.12
C ILE A 179 15.95 -11.48 -1.87
N ILE A 180 16.52 -11.84 -0.71
CA ILE A 180 17.93 -11.60 -0.34
C ILE A 180 18.72 -12.88 -0.10
N ASP A 181 18.12 -13.89 0.54
CA ASP A 181 18.88 -15.06 0.97
C ASP A 181 19.22 -15.95 -0.24
N GLY A 182 20.47 -16.45 -0.27
CA GLY A 182 20.98 -17.26 -1.39
C GLY A 182 21.38 -16.46 -2.64
N THR A 183 21.24 -15.13 -2.65
CA THR A 183 21.62 -14.30 -3.81
C THR A 183 23.10 -13.94 -3.84
N GLU A 184 23.62 -13.68 -5.04
CA GLU A 184 24.96 -13.13 -5.23
C GLU A 184 25.14 -11.72 -4.63
N LEU A 185 26.39 -11.39 -4.28
CA LEU A 185 26.75 -10.13 -3.64
C LEU A 185 26.38 -8.89 -4.49
N VAL A 186 26.53 -8.98 -5.81
CA VAL A 186 26.23 -7.87 -6.73
C VAL A 186 24.73 -7.54 -6.73
N TYR A 187 23.88 -8.56 -6.82
CA TYR A 187 22.43 -8.40 -6.74
C TYR A 187 22.03 -7.82 -5.37
N ARG A 188 22.54 -8.41 -4.28
CA ARG A 188 22.21 -7.97 -2.91
C ARG A 188 22.59 -6.49 -2.69
N SER A 189 23.78 -6.10 -3.11
CA SER A 189 24.26 -4.71 -3.01
C SER A 189 23.39 -3.76 -3.84
N THR A 190 22.95 -4.19 -5.02
CA THR A 190 22.08 -3.40 -5.91
C THR A 190 20.70 -3.19 -5.28
N LEU A 191 20.11 -4.25 -4.72
CA LEU A 191 18.84 -4.19 -3.99
C LEU A 191 18.92 -3.27 -2.77
N LEU A 192 19.88 -3.47 -1.88
CA LEU A 192 20.03 -2.66 -0.65
C LEU A 192 20.29 -1.18 -0.96
N ARG A 193 21.11 -0.90 -1.98
CA ARG A 193 21.33 0.47 -2.46
C ARG A 193 20.04 1.12 -2.97
N ASN A 194 19.23 0.35 -3.71
CA ASN A 194 17.95 0.83 -4.22
C ASN A 194 16.96 1.09 -3.08
N MET A 195 16.84 0.18 -2.11
CA MET A 195 16.01 0.36 -0.90
C MET A 195 16.41 1.62 -0.13
N ALA A 196 17.70 1.85 0.06
CA ALA A 196 18.19 3.04 0.75
C ALA A 196 17.87 4.33 -0.02
N ARG A 197 17.99 4.31 -1.35
CA ARG A 197 17.61 5.44 -2.22
C ARG A 197 16.12 5.77 -2.08
N GLN A 198 15.27 4.75 -2.11
CA GLN A 198 13.84 4.87 -1.89
C GLN A 198 13.52 5.42 -0.50
N ALA A 199 14.16 4.90 0.56
CA ALA A 199 13.97 5.35 1.92
C ALA A 199 14.36 6.82 2.13
N ARG A 200 15.46 7.29 1.49
CA ARG A 200 15.85 8.71 1.49
C ARG A 200 14.83 9.59 0.79
N HIS A 201 14.30 9.15 -0.35
CA HIS A 201 13.24 9.87 -1.05
C HIS A 201 11.97 9.93 -0.19
N LEU A 202 11.52 8.79 0.31
CA LEU A 202 10.34 8.68 1.18
C LEU A 202 10.48 9.56 2.43
N ALA A 203 11.67 9.65 3.02
CA ALA A 203 11.94 10.55 4.14
C ALA A 203 11.66 12.02 3.81
N ARG A 204 11.74 12.44 2.54
CA ARG A 204 11.43 13.82 2.09
C ARG A 204 9.95 14.00 1.79
N VAL A 205 9.28 12.98 1.26
CA VAL A 205 7.93 13.11 0.68
C VAL A 205 6.81 12.43 1.46
N ALA A 206 7.09 11.64 2.49
CA ALA A 206 6.06 10.89 3.22
C ALA A 206 4.93 11.77 3.78
N SER A 207 5.25 12.99 4.25
CA SER A 207 4.26 13.91 4.82
C SER A 207 3.33 14.56 3.79
N ILE A 208 3.70 14.54 2.50
CA ILE A 208 2.90 15.12 1.41
C ILE A 208 2.10 14.07 0.63
N ALA A 209 2.17 12.80 1.04
CA ALA A 209 1.33 11.74 0.49
C ALA A 209 -0.18 12.14 0.56
N PRO A 210 -1.03 11.60 -0.33
CA PRO A 210 -2.47 11.82 -0.27
C PRO A 210 -3.03 11.49 1.12
N ALA A 211 -4.02 12.25 1.59
CA ALA A 211 -4.62 12.02 2.89
C ALA A 211 -5.31 10.64 2.96
N GLY A 212 -5.50 10.09 4.17
CA GLY A 212 -6.05 8.75 4.36
C GLY A 212 -4.98 7.66 4.49
N GLU A 213 -5.37 6.44 4.16
CA GLU A 213 -4.51 5.23 4.11
C GLU A 213 -3.17 5.46 3.37
N PRO A 214 -3.10 6.21 2.24
CA PRO A 214 -1.82 6.43 1.56
C PRO A 214 -0.77 7.10 2.45
N ARG A 215 -1.14 8.09 3.27
CA ARG A 215 -0.20 8.77 4.17
C ARG A 215 0.22 7.92 5.35
N ILE A 216 -0.69 7.09 5.89
CA ILE A 216 -0.34 6.09 6.91
C ILE A 216 0.65 5.09 6.33
N THR A 217 0.40 4.57 5.13
CA THR A 217 1.28 3.62 4.44
C THR A 217 2.67 4.20 4.18
N ALA A 218 2.75 5.46 3.72
CA ALA A 218 4.01 6.17 3.53
C ALA A 218 4.79 6.35 4.86
N ALA A 219 4.09 6.67 5.95
CA ALA A 219 4.69 6.81 7.28
C ALA A 219 5.21 5.47 7.83
N MET A 220 4.43 4.40 7.69
CA MET A 220 4.83 3.04 8.08
C MET A 220 6.04 2.58 7.28
N GLY A 221 6.04 2.74 5.96
CA GLY A 221 7.19 2.37 5.13
C GLY A 221 8.47 3.12 5.51
N LEU A 222 8.35 4.40 5.92
CA LEU A 222 9.48 5.17 6.44
C LEU A 222 9.96 4.60 7.79
N ALA A 223 9.05 4.26 8.70
CA ALA A 223 9.39 3.64 9.98
C ALA A 223 10.08 2.28 9.80
N PHE A 224 9.51 1.38 8.99
CA PHE A 224 10.13 0.11 8.64
C PHE A 224 11.51 0.28 8.00
N SER A 225 11.70 1.28 7.13
CA SER A 225 13.02 1.56 6.55
C SER A 225 14.08 2.00 7.58
N GLY A 226 13.64 2.53 8.72
CA GLY A 226 14.50 2.86 9.85
C GLY A 226 14.77 1.68 10.77
N LEU A 227 13.88 0.69 10.80
CA LEU A 227 14.04 -0.54 11.60
C LEU A 227 14.88 -1.60 10.88
N CYS A 228 14.64 -1.78 9.59
CA CYS A 228 15.15 -2.93 8.83
C CYS A 228 16.48 -2.63 8.10
N LEU A 229 16.80 -1.36 7.82
CA LEU A 229 18.09 -0.99 7.22
C LEU A 229 19.02 -0.37 8.27
N SER A 230 20.32 -0.66 8.17
CA SER A 230 21.33 -0.05 9.05
C SER A 230 21.32 1.49 8.97
N GLU A 231 21.85 2.14 10.02
CA GLU A 231 21.88 3.60 10.19
C GLU A 231 20.49 4.27 10.01
N GLY A 232 19.45 3.61 10.54
CA GLY A 232 18.05 3.95 10.32
C GLY A 232 17.40 4.86 11.37
N HIS A 233 18.08 5.18 12.48
CA HIS A 233 17.50 5.86 13.65
C HIS A 233 16.73 7.15 13.31
N LYS A 234 17.30 8.04 12.49
CA LYS A 234 16.63 9.29 12.06
C LYS A 234 15.39 9.03 11.21
N ARG A 235 15.41 8.01 10.34
CA ARG A 235 14.26 7.61 9.53
C ARG A 235 13.16 7.02 10.41
N LEU A 236 13.54 6.16 11.35
CA LEU A 236 12.62 5.57 12.31
C LEU A 236 11.88 6.64 13.12
N ALA A 237 12.62 7.56 13.76
CA ALA A 237 12.03 8.63 14.55
C ALA A 237 11.08 9.50 13.72
N LYS A 238 11.47 9.85 12.49
CA LYS A 238 10.61 10.63 11.58
C LYS A 238 9.36 9.86 11.15
N GLY A 239 9.51 8.57 10.81
CA GLY A 239 8.41 7.68 10.42
C GLY A 239 7.40 7.50 11.54
N LEU A 240 7.85 7.20 12.76
CA LEU A 240 6.98 7.04 13.93
C LEU A 240 6.27 8.35 14.32
N LYS A 241 6.97 9.49 14.28
CA LYS A 241 6.36 10.79 14.54
C LYS A 241 5.24 11.10 13.54
N LEU A 242 5.49 10.86 12.25
CA LEU A 242 4.47 11.03 11.22
C LEU A 242 3.32 10.05 11.41
N LEU A 243 3.62 8.77 11.65
CA LEU A 243 2.61 7.72 11.85
C LEU A 243 1.70 8.06 13.02
N CYS A 244 2.25 8.39 14.19
CA CYS A 244 1.45 8.74 15.37
C CYS A 244 0.48 9.89 15.06
N ARG A 245 0.97 10.95 14.43
CA ARG A 245 0.14 12.09 14.02
C ARG A 245 -0.99 11.69 13.08
N GLU A 246 -0.74 10.79 12.12
CA GLU A 246 -1.78 10.33 11.22
C GLU A 246 -2.75 9.35 11.89
N LEU A 247 -2.30 8.49 12.81
CA LEU A 247 -3.19 7.62 13.58
C LEU A 247 -4.14 8.42 14.47
N ASP A 248 -3.65 9.45 15.15
CA ASP A 248 -4.48 10.33 15.99
C ASP A 248 -5.55 11.08 15.17
N ARG A 249 -5.26 11.37 13.90
CA ARG A 249 -6.19 12.05 12.99
C ARG A 249 -7.16 11.10 12.31
N GLN A 250 -6.73 9.88 12.04
CA GLN A 250 -7.41 9.01 11.10
C GLN A 250 -8.11 7.80 11.76
N ILE A 251 -7.73 7.44 12.98
CA ILE A 251 -8.39 6.39 13.77
C ILE A 251 -9.31 7.03 14.80
N LEU A 252 -10.60 6.97 14.51
CA LEU A 252 -11.66 7.59 15.29
C LEU A 252 -11.79 6.96 16.68
N PRO A 253 -12.48 7.62 17.64
CA PRO A 253 -12.67 7.09 19.00
C PRO A 253 -13.30 5.69 19.05
N ASP A 254 -14.17 5.37 18.10
CA ASP A 254 -14.80 4.05 17.94
C ASP A 254 -13.86 2.97 17.38
N GLY A 255 -12.66 3.36 16.93
CA GLY A 255 -11.67 2.49 16.32
C GLY A 255 -11.76 2.38 14.80
N GLY A 256 -12.72 3.05 14.16
CA GLY A 256 -12.86 3.08 12.71
C GLY A 256 -11.87 4.03 12.04
N HIS A 257 -11.33 3.62 10.90
CA HIS A 257 -10.61 4.52 10.02
C HIS A 257 -11.56 5.50 9.31
N VAL A 258 -11.15 6.75 9.09
CA VAL A 258 -12.03 7.83 8.56
C VAL A 258 -12.72 7.50 7.24
N SER A 259 -12.07 6.66 6.41
CA SER A 259 -12.62 6.27 5.11
C SER A 259 -13.85 5.36 5.24
N ARG A 260 -14.08 4.77 6.43
CA ARG A 260 -15.12 3.76 6.66
C ARG A 260 -15.07 2.64 5.62
N ASN A 261 -13.86 2.28 5.21
CA ASN A 261 -13.56 1.19 4.29
C ASN A 261 -12.95 0.02 5.09
N PRO A 262 -13.65 -1.11 5.23
CA PRO A 262 -13.16 -2.27 5.98
C PRO A 262 -11.86 -2.87 5.44
N SER A 263 -11.62 -2.81 4.13
CA SER A 263 -10.38 -3.30 3.51
C SER A 263 -9.19 -2.41 3.90
N ALA A 264 -9.36 -1.09 3.91
CA ALA A 264 -8.34 -0.14 4.39
C ALA A 264 -8.06 -0.33 5.89
N GLN A 265 -9.11 -0.52 6.69
CA GLN A 265 -9.01 -0.83 8.13
C GLN A 265 -8.14 -2.07 8.37
N LEU A 266 -8.43 -3.18 7.67
CA LEU A 266 -7.67 -4.42 7.77
C LEU A 266 -6.22 -4.22 7.32
N SER A 267 -6.01 -3.55 6.18
CA SER A 267 -4.68 -3.28 5.63
C SER A 267 -3.80 -2.53 6.62
N ILE A 268 -4.30 -1.43 7.21
CA ILE A 268 -3.58 -0.63 8.20
C ILE A 268 -3.31 -1.46 9.46
N LEU A 269 -4.31 -2.19 9.98
CA LEU A 269 -4.15 -2.97 11.20
C LEU A 269 -3.06 -4.04 11.06
N LEU A 270 -3.02 -4.76 9.93
CA LEU A 270 -1.99 -5.78 9.70
C LEU A 270 -0.57 -5.17 9.64
N ASP A 271 -0.41 -4.00 9.03
CA ASP A 271 0.89 -3.31 9.02
C ASP A 271 1.29 -2.80 10.40
N LEU A 272 0.33 -2.31 11.21
CA LEU A 272 0.60 -1.85 12.57
C LEU A 272 1.01 -2.99 13.50
N LEU A 273 0.35 -4.15 13.38
CA LEU A 273 0.71 -5.36 14.11
C LEU A 273 2.14 -5.81 13.74
N SER A 274 2.46 -5.87 12.45
CA SER A 274 3.81 -6.20 11.98
C SER A 274 4.86 -5.19 12.48
N LEU A 275 4.52 -3.90 12.51
CA LEU A 275 5.41 -2.85 13.02
C LEU A 275 5.63 -2.97 14.52
N ARG A 276 4.58 -3.25 15.30
CA ARG A 276 4.67 -3.50 16.75
C ARG A 276 5.61 -4.67 17.02
N ASP A 277 5.44 -5.78 16.30
CA ASP A 277 6.25 -6.97 16.48
C ASP A 277 7.72 -6.71 16.10
N ALA A 278 7.97 -5.97 15.03
CA ALA A 278 9.32 -5.54 14.62
C ALA A 278 10.00 -4.59 15.63
N LEU A 279 9.25 -3.63 16.19
CA LEU A 279 9.75 -2.74 17.25
C LEU A 279 10.13 -3.54 18.50
N THR A 280 9.28 -4.50 18.87
CA THR A 280 9.48 -5.37 20.03
C THR A 280 10.70 -6.27 19.85
N ALA A 281 10.87 -6.88 18.67
CA ALA A 281 12.06 -7.67 18.33
C ALA A 281 13.37 -6.84 18.41
N ARG A 282 13.29 -5.53 18.18
CA ARG A 282 14.41 -4.58 18.32
C ARG A 282 14.54 -3.97 19.71
N ARG A 283 13.70 -4.38 20.68
CA ARG A 283 13.63 -3.82 22.04
C ARG A 283 13.39 -2.30 22.04
N ILE A 284 12.63 -1.81 21.08
CA ILE A 284 12.23 -0.41 20.99
C ILE A 284 10.79 -0.30 21.51
N GLU A 285 10.55 0.67 22.39
CA GLU A 285 9.20 0.89 22.91
C GLU A 285 8.23 1.25 21.77
N VAL A 286 7.09 0.54 21.74
CA VAL A 286 6.02 0.82 20.77
C VAL A 286 5.32 2.10 21.18
N PRO A 287 5.22 3.15 20.33
CA PRO A 287 4.57 4.40 20.72
C PRO A 287 3.12 4.23 21.16
N GLY A 288 2.69 5.01 22.17
CA GLY A 288 1.32 4.98 22.70
C GLY A 288 0.22 5.06 21.63
N PRO A 289 0.27 6.01 20.67
CA PRO A 289 -0.72 6.09 19.59
C PRO A 289 -0.81 4.84 18.71
N VAL A 290 0.31 4.12 18.51
CA VAL A 290 0.33 2.86 17.76
C VAL A 290 -0.39 1.76 18.55
N ARG A 291 -0.08 1.61 19.85
CA ARG A 291 -0.77 0.65 20.73
C ARG A 291 -2.28 0.94 20.79
N ASN A 292 -2.63 2.19 21.08
CA ASN A 292 -4.03 2.63 21.18
C ASN A 292 -4.80 2.47 19.85
N ALA A 293 -4.14 2.65 18.70
CA ALA A 293 -4.77 2.38 17.41
C ALA A 293 -5.05 0.88 17.23
N ILE A 294 -4.08 0.00 17.51
CA ILE A 294 -4.27 -1.46 17.44
C ILE A 294 -5.42 -1.92 18.34
N ASP A 295 -5.45 -1.45 19.59
CA ASP A 295 -6.45 -1.84 20.58
C ASP A 295 -7.87 -1.45 20.17
N ARG A 296 -8.05 -0.28 19.54
CA ARG A 296 -9.36 0.19 19.06
C ARG A 296 -9.74 -0.41 17.70
N MET A 297 -8.78 -0.55 16.78
CA MET A 297 -9.05 -1.07 15.43
C MET A 297 -9.41 -2.55 15.41
N THR A 298 -8.89 -3.33 16.36
CA THR A 298 -9.14 -4.79 16.47
C THR A 298 -10.62 -5.13 16.67
N PRO A 299 -11.35 -4.58 17.67
CA PRO A 299 -12.78 -4.83 17.82
C PRO A 299 -13.59 -4.26 16.65
N MET A 300 -13.19 -3.11 16.08
CA MET A 300 -13.84 -2.54 14.90
C MET A 300 -13.72 -3.45 13.66
N LEU A 301 -12.59 -4.13 13.48
CA LEU A 301 -12.47 -5.13 12.40
C LEU A 301 -13.45 -6.30 12.60
N ARG A 302 -13.67 -6.74 13.85
CA ARG A 302 -14.66 -7.77 14.16
C ARG A 302 -16.08 -7.31 13.81
N PHE A 303 -16.39 -6.04 14.03
CA PHE A 303 -17.69 -5.44 13.66
C PHE A 303 -17.93 -5.52 12.14
N PHE A 304 -16.92 -5.27 11.32
CA PHE A 304 -17.05 -5.36 9.85
C PHE A 304 -17.07 -6.78 9.29
N ARG A 305 -16.88 -7.81 10.11
CA ARG A 305 -16.76 -9.19 9.65
C ARG A 305 -18.12 -9.90 9.69
N HIS A 306 -18.53 -10.49 8.57
CA HIS A 306 -19.71 -11.35 8.48
C HIS A 306 -19.46 -12.73 9.11
N GLY A 307 -20.53 -13.50 9.28
CA GLY A 307 -20.45 -14.88 9.82
C GLY A 307 -19.60 -15.83 8.96
N ASP A 308 -19.44 -15.54 7.67
CA ASP A 308 -18.56 -16.30 6.75
C ASP A 308 -17.08 -15.88 6.82
N GLY A 309 -16.74 -14.94 7.72
CA GLY A 309 -15.39 -14.42 7.89
C GLY A 309 -14.96 -13.35 6.89
N LYS A 310 -15.80 -13.00 5.90
CA LYS A 310 -15.50 -11.93 4.94
C LYS A 310 -15.84 -10.56 5.53
N LEU A 311 -15.24 -9.53 4.96
CA LEU A 311 -15.52 -8.15 5.33
C LEU A 311 -16.74 -7.61 4.59
N ALA A 312 -17.48 -6.73 5.25
CA ALA A 312 -18.52 -5.94 4.63
C ALA A 312 -17.95 -5.06 3.51
N LEU A 313 -18.71 -4.90 2.42
CA LEU A 313 -18.30 -4.15 1.24
C LEU A 313 -18.83 -2.70 1.32
N PHE A 314 -18.14 -1.85 2.09
CA PHE A 314 -18.46 -0.42 2.21
C PHE A 314 -17.30 0.45 1.73
N ASN A 315 -17.63 1.49 0.95
CA ASN A 315 -16.73 2.57 0.57
C ASN A 315 -15.41 2.14 -0.11
N GLY A 316 -15.38 0.96 -0.74
CA GLY A 316 -14.37 0.58 -1.74
C GLY A 316 -14.20 -0.91 -1.95
#